data_AF-A0A2D7XQT8-F1
#
_entry.id   AF-A0A2D7XQT8-F1
#
_cell.length_a   1.000
_cell.length_b   1.000
_cell.length_c   1.000
_cell.angle_alpha   90.00
_cell.angle_beta   90.00
_cell.angle_gamma   90.00
#
_symmetry.space_group_name_H-M   'P 1'
#
loop_
_entity.id
_entity.type
_entity.pdbx_description
1 polymer ?
#
loop_
_entity_poly.entity_id
_entity_poly.type
_entity_poly.pdbx_seq_one_letter_code
_entity_poly.pdbx_strand_id
1 'polypeptide(L)'
;MAKVSVNLDDDLDGDDSSQKLKAMTAPLPSVSRSKSSALKDAPRVQFSFTNVPEPIKNAFAEEAKKRGVTKKELLYECLRAGGIEIPSTSEIDGRRR
;
A
#
# COMPACT_ATOMS: atom_id res chain seq x y z
N MET A 1 3.21 -48.99 33.83
CA MET A 1 2.77 -47.96 32.86
C MET A 1 2.01 -46.90 33.65
N ALA A 2 2.71 -45.86 34.14
CA ALA A 2 2.06 -44.76 34.84
C ALA A 2 1.30 -43.92 33.81
N LYS A 3 -0.04 -43.84 33.93
CA LYS A 3 -0.86 -42.98 33.08
C LYS A 3 -0.60 -41.54 33.51
N VAL A 4 0.16 -40.81 32.71
CA VAL A 4 0.28 -39.35 32.82
C VAL A 4 -1.03 -38.77 32.30
N SER A 5 -1.90 -38.34 33.21
CA SER A 5 -3.08 -37.54 32.87
C SER A 5 -2.64 -36.09 32.67
N VAL A 6 -2.58 -35.66 31.42
CA VAL A 6 -2.39 -34.25 31.09
C VAL A 6 -3.78 -33.61 31.16
N ASN A 7 -3.99 -32.73 32.15
CA ASN A 7 -5.12 -31.82 32.13
C ASN A 7 -4.82 -30.76 31.07
N LEU A 8 -5.35 -30.95 29.86
CA LEU A 8 -5.58 -29.85 28.94
C LEU A 8 -6.89 -29.21 29.37
N ASP A 9 -6.82 -28.34 30.39
CA ASP A 9 -7.89 -27.38 30.63
C ASP A 9 -7.85 -26.42 29.44
N ASP A 10 -8.72 -26.67 28.47
CA ASP A 10 -8.96 -25.81 27.31
C ASP A 10 -9.92 -24.68 27.69
N ASP A 11 -9.74 -24.14 28.90
CA ASP A 11 -10.36 -22.88 29.33
C ASP A 11 -9.56 -21.76 28.67
N LEU A 12 -9.77 -21.60 27.37
CA LEU A 12 -9.54 -20.35 26.65
C LEU A 12 -10.59 -19.31 27.10
N ASP A 13 -10.73 -19.13 28.41
CA ASP A 13 -11.48 -18.06 29.00
C ASP A 13 -10.62 -16.80 28.97
N GLY A 14 -11.16 -15.77 28.32
CA GLY A 14 -10.75 -14.42 28.58
C GLY A 14 -10.77 -13.54 27.35
N ASP A 15 -11.83 -12.74 27.26
CA ASP A 15 -11.88 -11.46 26.56
C ASP A 15 -10.59 -10.64 26.74
N ASP A 16 -9.86 -10.85 27.85
CA ASP A 16 -8.54 -10.30 28.18
C ASP A 16 -7.43 -10.63 27.14
N SER A 17 -7.39 -11.84 26.58
CA SER A 17 -6.44 -12.20 25.52
C SER A 17 -6.71 -11.40 24.23
N SER A 18 -8.00 -11.23 23.91
CA SER A 18 -8.45 -10.45 22.75
C SER A 18 -8.22 -8.95 22.96
N GLN A 19 -8.39 -8.45 24.19
CA GLN A 19 -8.11 -7.07 24.59
C GLN A 19 -6.61 -6.77 24.53
N LYS A 20 -5.75 -7.70 24.96
CA LYS A 20 -4.29 -7.57 24.88
C LYS A 20 -3.79 -7.57 23.43
N LEU A 21 -4.34 -8.44 22.59
CA LEU A 21 -4.07 -8.42 21.14
C LEU A 21 -4.56 -7.14 20.48
N LYS A 22 -5.75 -6.64 20.83
CA LYS A 22 -6.26 -5.33 20.36
C LYS A 22 -5.36 -4.17 20.82
N ALA A 23 -4.88 -4.18 22.06
CA ALA A 23 -3.98 -3.14 22.57
C ALA A 23 -2.62 -3.16 21.85
N MET A 24 -2.06 -4.34 21.57
CA MET A 24 -0.80 -4.49 20.82
C MET A 24 -0.93 -4.12 19.35
N THR A 25 -2.12 -4.32 18.75
CA THR A 25 -2.40 -4.03 17.33
C THR A 25 -3.00 -2.65 17.10
N ALA A 26 -3.41 -1.92 18.15
CA ALA A 26 -3.96 -0.56 18.06
C ALA A 26 -3.10 0.45 17.28
N PRO A 27 -1.75 0.45 17.37
CA PRO A 27 -0.95 1.37 16.56
C PRO A 27 -0.75 0.90 15.11
N LEU A 28 -1.16 -0.33 14.76
CA LEU A 28 -0.99 -0.89 13.43
C LEU A 28 -2.25 -0.64 12.59
N PRO A 29 -2.10 -0.19 11.33
CA PRO A 29 -3.24 -0.05 10.43
C PRO A 29 -3.88 -1.42 10.18
N SER A 30 -5.23 -1.45 10.12
CA SER A 30 -5.98 -2.64 9.72
C SER A 30 -5.46 -3.22 8.40
N VAL A 31 -5.58 -4.53 8.18
CA VAL A 31 -5.06 -5.22 6.98
C VAL A 31 -5.50 -4.53 5.67
N SER A 32 -6.72 -3.99 5.63
CA SER A 32 -7.26 -3.21 4.51
C SER A 32 -6.59 -1.84 4.31
N ARG A 33 -6.10 -1.21 5.38
CA ARG A 33 -5.38 0.07 5.38
C ARG A 33 -3.87 -0.09 5.29
N SER A 34 -3.32 -1.27 5.60
CA SER A 34 -1.87 -1.51 5.58
C SER A 34 -1.26 -1.30 4.18
N LYS A 35 -1.98 -1.67 3.10
CA LYS A 35 -1.50 -1.46 1.73
C LYS A 35 -1.40 0.02 1.36
N SER A 36 -2.42 0.81 1.70
CA SER A 36 -2.43 2.24 1.40
C SER A 36 -1.50 3.02 2.31
N SER A 37 -1.38 2.67 3.60
CA SER A 37 -0.42 3.28 4.52
C SER A 37 1.03 2.96 4.11
N ALA A 38 1.34 1.71 3.76
CA ALA A 38 2.67 1.32 3.28
C ALA A 38 3.08 2.13 2.04
N LEU A 39 2.16 2.38 1.11
CA LEU A 39 2.45 3.21 -0.07
C LEU A 39 2.62 4.70 0.27
N LYS A 40 1.96 5.21 1.31
CA LYS A 40 2.17 6.58 1.80
C LYS A 40 3.53 6.74 2.49
N ASP A 41 3.93 5.75 3.28
CA ASP A 41 5.16 5.77 4.09
C ASP A 41 6.40 5.28 3.32
N ALA A 42 6.22 4.65 2.16
CA ALA A 42 7.31 4.15 1.34
C ALA A 42 8.27 5.27 0.86
N PRO A 43 9.59 5.03 0.87
CA PRO A 43 10.57 6.00 0.39
C PRO A 43 10.32 6.36 -1.08
N ARG A 44 10.31 7.66 -1.37
CA ARG A 44 10.11 8.18 -2.72
C ARG A 44 11.46 8.23 -3.45
N VAL A 45 11.59 7.45 -4.52
CA VAL A 45 12.81 7.39 -5.35
C VAL A 45 12.58 8.10 -6.69
N GLN A 46 13.66 8.62 -7.28
CA GLN A 46 13.60 9.20 -8.62
C GLN A 46 13.37 8.09 -9.65
N PHE A 47 12.39 8.31 -10.54
CA PHE A 47 12.14 7.45 -11.68
C PHE A 47 12.65 8.14 -12.95
N SER A 48 13.75 7.65 -13.52
CA SER A 48 14.41 8.27 -14.67
C SER A 48 14.45 7.33 -15.88
N PHE A 49 14.29 7.92 -17.06
CA PHE A 49 14.44 7.24 -18.35
C PHE A 49 15.65 7.82 -19.08
N THR A 50 16.78 7.11 -19.01
CA THR A 50 18.07 7.55 -19.58
C THR A 50 18.09 7.47 -21.10
N ASN A 51 17.47 6.45 -21.72
CA ASN A 51 17.56 6.17 -23.15
C ASN A 51 16.20 6.14 -23.88
N VAL A 52 15.32 7.10 -23.58
CA VAL A 52 14.03 7.22 -24.31
C VAL A 52 14.17 8.28 -25.41
N PRO A 53 13.83 7.94 -26.67
CA PRO A 53 13.81 8.89 -27.79
C PRO A 53 13.04 10.17 -27.47
N GLU A 54 13.58 11.31 -27.89
CA GLU A 54 12.98 12.62 -27.67
C GLU A 54 11.53 12.73 -28.14
N PRO A 55 11.13 12.19 -29.32
CA PRO A 55 9.75 12.27 -29.77
C PRO A 55 8.75 11.63 -28.80
N ILE A 56 9.14 10.54 -28.14
CA ILE A 56 8.28 9.83 -27.17
C ILE A 56 8.11 10.67 -25.91
N LYS A 57 9.20 11.30 -25.42
CA LYS A 57 9.13 12.22 -24.27
C LYS A 57 8.20 13.40 -24.56
N ASN A 58 8.25 13.93 -25.78
CA ASN A 58 7.42 15.05 -26.21
C ASN A 58 5.96 14.63 -26.34
N ALA A 59 5.68 13.49 -26.98
CA ALA A 59 4.33 12.95 -27.09
C ALA A 59 3.68 12.72 -25.71
N PHE A 60 4.42 12.15 -24.76
CA PHE A 60 3.94 11.96 -23.39
C PHE A 60 3.67 13.28 -22.66
N ALA A 61 4.53 14.28 -22.86
CA ALA A 61 4.33 15.61 -22.28
C ALA A 61 3.12 16.35 -22.88
N GLU A 62 2.88 16.19 -24.18
CA GLU A 62 1.71 16.74 -24.86
C GLU A 62 0.42 16.04 -24.44
N GLU A 63 0.43 14.72 -24.30
CA GLU A 63 -0.73 13.97 -23.82
C GLU A 63 -1.12 14.41 -22.40
N ALA A 64 -0.14 14.55 -21.51
CA ALA A 64 -0.39 15.04 -20.16
C ALA A 64 -1.04 16.44 -20.17
N LYS A 65 -0.53 17.33 -21.02
CA LYS A 65 -1.10 18.68 -21.21
C LYS A 65 -2.52 18.63 -21.77
N LYS A 66 -2.79 17.79 -22.79
CA LYS A 66 -4.11 17.64 -23.41
C LYS A 66 -5.17 17.17 -22.40
N ARG A 67 -4.77 16.27 -21.49
CA ARG A 67 -5.63 15.76 -20.41
C ARG A 67 -5.69 16.68 -19.19
N GLY A 68 -4.88 17.73 -19.13
CA GLY A 68 -4.79 18.63 -17.97
C GLY A 68 -4.21 17.97 -16.71
N VAL A 69 -3.49 16.85 -16.86
CA VAL A 69 -2.89 16.11 -15.74
C VAL A 69 -1.37 16.32 -15.71
N THR A 70 -0.76 16.06 -14.56
CA THR A 70 0.70 16.05 -14.48
C THR A 70 1.29 14.81 -15.15
N LYS A 71 2.54 14.90 -15.61
CA LYS A 71 3.27 13.75 -16.19
C LYS A 71 3.30 12.53 -15.27
N LYS A 72 3.33 12.76 -13.95
CA LYS A 72 3.32 11.70 -12.93
C LYS A 72 1.97 10.98 -12.85
N GLU A 73 0.88 11.72 -12.95
CA GLU A 73 -0.48 11.17 -12.92
C GLU A 73 -0.78 10.38 -14.18
N LEU A 74 -0.38 10.92 -15.35
CA LEU A 74 -0.44 10.20 -16.61
C LEU A 74 0.34 8.89 -16.55
N LEU A 75 1.53 8.89 -15.93
CA LEU A 75 2.31 7.66 -15.75
C LEU A 75 1.54 6.63 -14.91
N TYR A 76 0.90 7.04 -13.82
CA TYR A 76 0.09 6.14 -13.01
C TYR A 76 -1.14 5.62 -13.77
N GLU A 77 -1.78 6.44 -14.59
CA GLU A 77 -2.87 5.99 -15.47
C GLU A 77 -2.39 4.94 -16.48
N CYS A 78 -1.25 5.17 -17.13
CA CYS A 78 -0.67 4.20 -18.07
C CYS A 78 -0.34 2.88 -17.38
N LEU A 79 0.23 2.92 -16.18
CA LEU A 79 0.56 1.72 -15.41
C LEU A 79 -0.70 0.97 -14.95
N ARG A 80 -1.76 1.69 -14.55
CA ARG A 80 -3.07 1.09 -14.25
C ARG A 80 -3.71 0.45 -15.47
N ALA A 81 -3.65 1.12 -16.62
CA ALA A 81 -4.14 0.56 -17.88
C ALA A 81 -3.35 -0.70 -18.29
N GLY A 82 -2.08 -0.79 -17.91
CA GLY A 82 -1.24 -1.99 -18.04
C GLY A 82 -1.52 -3.09 -17.01
N GLY A 83 -2.54 -2.94 -16.16
CA GLY A 83 -2.95 -3.95 -15.17
C GLY A 83 -2.19 -3.91 -13.84
N ILE A 84 -1.36 -2.88 -13.60
CA ILE A 84 -0.68 -2.73 -12.30
C ILE A 84 -1.67 -2.06 -11.32
N GLU A 85 -1.93 -2.72 -10.19
CA GLU A 85 -2.77 -2.22 -9.11
C GLU A 85 -2.11 -1.03 -8.38
N ILE A 86 -2.12 0.14 -9.02
CA ILE A 86 -1.66 1.40 -8.41
C ILE A 86 -2.88 2.15 -7.88
N PRO A 87 -2.90 2.51 -6.58
CA PRO A 87 -4.00 3.28 -6.01
C PRO A 87 -4.22 4.63 -6.72
N SER A 88 -5.36 5.24 -6.43
CA SER A 88 -5.66 6.56 -6.96
C SER A 88 -4.67 7.60 -6.45
N THR A 89 -4.51 8.69 -7.19
CA THR A 89 -3.62 9.80 -6.82
C THR A 89 -3.99 10.39 -5.45
N SER A 90 -5.29 10.44 -5.14
CA SER A 90 -5.84 10.84 -3.84
C SER A 90 -5.39 9.96 -2.67
N GLU A 91 -5.11 8.67 -2.91
CA GLU A 91 -4.72 7.71 -1.89
C GLU A 91 -3.20 7.67 -1.66
N ILE A 92 -2.42 8.04 -2.68
CA ILE A 92 -0.95 8.02 -2.66
C ILE A 92 -0.36 9.36 -2.19
N ASP A 93 -1.17 10.42 -2.16
CA ASP A 93 -0.73 11.75 -1.71
C ASP A 93 -0.27 11.71 -0.25
N GLY A 94 1.06 11.67 -0.07
CA GLY A 94 1.71 11.61 1.24
C GLY A 94 1.54 12.87 2.08
N ARG A 95 0.91 13.93 1.54
CA ARG A 95 0.54 15.13 2.29
C ARG A 95 -0.74 14.95 3.12
N ARG A 96 -1.61 14.01 2.74
CA ARG A 96 -2.82 13.65 3.47
C ARG A 96 -2.52 12.44 4.36
N ARG A 97 -1.82 12.68 5.48
CA ARG A 97 -1.63 11.68 6.55
C ARG A 97 -2.91 11.51 7.33
#